data_AF-A0A7J2H6M8-F1
#
_entry.id   AF-A0A7J2H6M8-F1
#
_cell.length_a   1.000
_cell.length_b   1.000
_cell.length_c   1.000
_cell.angle_alpha   90.00
_cell.angle_beta   90.00
_cell.angle_gamma   90.00
#
_symmetry.space_group_name_H-M   'P 1'
#
loop_
_entity.id
_entity.type
_entity.pdbx_description
1 polymer ?
#
loop_
_entity_poly.entity_id
_entity_poly.type
_entity_poly.pdbx_seq_one_letter_code
_entity_poly.pdbx_strand_id
1 'polypeptide(L)'
;MVGELRVGLVEGDLLLEDGAIVVPEAEAVIVKGRVVCRGDCTFNGDLVARMVRVKDGNIEVKGNLTVAESLRVRRGGLYVDGDVEAKFVEVDERLEISGSFSVLEASVGGSLRAGKGDAERIAVGGVLEMEELKADKVSVGGSLSCKRLEADRVSVGGTAHLGEGRFSTGISVGGTLEVEGLVESGK
;
A
#
# COMPACT_ATOMS: atom_id res chain seq x y z
N MET A 1 26.30 -16.96 -0.92
CA MET A 1 26.61 -15.77 -1.74
C MET A 1 25.30 -15.41 -2.41
N VAL A 2 24.58 -14.43 -1.88
CA VAL A 2 23.38 -13.93 -2.55
C VAL A 2 23.88 -13.04 -3.68
N GLY A 3 23.76 -13.51 -4.92
CA GLY A 3 24.16 -12.74 -6.09
C GLY A 3 23.09 -11.72 -6.44
N GLU A 4 23.51 -10.53 -6.85
CA GLU A 4 22.61 -9.55 -7.44
C GLU A 4 22.22 -10.01 -8.86
N LEU A 5 20.92 -9.91 -9.18
CA LEU A 5 20.38 -10.16 -10.50
C LEU A 5 20.17 -8.83 -11.21
N ARG A 6 20.91 -8.57 -12.28
CA ARG A 6 20.68 -7.40 -13.13
C ARG A 6 19.55 -7.68 -14.11
N VAL A 7 18.54 -6.81 -14.15
CA VAL A 7 17.35 -6.99 -15.01
C VAL A 7 16.94 -5.67 -15.65
N GLY A 8 16.80 -5.64 -16.97
CA GLY A 8 16.14 -4.56 -17.70
C GLY A 8 14.68 -4.90 -18.01
N LEU A 9 14.46 -5.54 -19.15
CA LEU A 9 13.14 -5.94 -19.64
C LEU A 9 12.95 -7.46 -19.58
N VAL A 10 11.81 -7.90 -19.06
CA VAL A 10 11.35 -9.29 -19.05
C VAL A 10 10.01 -9.37 -19.79
N GLU A 11 10.01 -10.03 -20.94
CA GLU A 11 8.80 -10.24 -21.76
C GLU A 11 7.77 -11.18 -21.08
N GLY A 12 8.26 -12.08 -20.22
CA GLY A 12 7.43 -13.05 -19.50
C GLY A 12 7.32 -12.75 -18.00
N ASP A 13 7.27 -13.82 -17.23
CA ASP A 13 7.28 -13.74 -15.77
C ASP A 13 8.71 -13.73 -15.23
N LEU A 14 8.94 -12.98 -14.15
CA LEU A 14 10.17 -12.99 -13.37
C LEU A 14 9.93 -13.79 -12.08
N LEU A 15 10.65 -14.90 -11.92
CA LEU A 15 10.56 -15.76 -10.73
C LEU A 15 11.79 -15.56 -9.86
N LEU A 16 11.56 -15.23 -8.60
CA LEU A 16 12.59 -14.92 -7.61
C LEU A 16 12.41 -15.83 -6.40
N GLU A 17 13.52 -16.36 -5.92
CA GLU A 17 13.59 -17.15 -4.70
C GLU A 17 14.02 -16.26 -3.52
N ASP A 18 14.01 -16.84 -2.33
CA ASP A 18 14.23 -16.14 -1.08
C ASP A 18 15.60 -15.42 -1.05
N GLY A 19 15.57 -14.17 -0.60
CA GLY A 19 16.73 -13.28 -0.54
C GLY A 19 17.16 -12.69 -1.88
N ALA A 20 16.36 -12.78 -2.95
CA ALA A 20 16.74 -12.22 -4.25
C ALA A 20 16.91 -10.69 -4.20
N ILE A 21 18.03 -10.21 -4.76
CA ILE A 21 18.30 -8.77 -4.93
C ILE A 21 18.33 -8.47 -6.42
N VAL A 22 17.40 -7.66 -6.88
CA VAL A 22 17.26 -7.26 -8.29
C VAL A 22 17.73 -5.83 -8.45
N VAL A 23 18.63 -5.61 -9.42
CA VAL A 23 19.19 -4.31 -9.75
C VAL A 23 18.79 -3.97 -11.20
N PRO A 24 18.23 -2.79 -11.48
CA PRO A 24 17.89 -2.41 -12.84
C PRO A 24 19.15 -2.33 -13.72
N GLU A 25 19.04 -2.78 -14.97
CA GLU A 25 20.10 -2.58 -15.97
C GLU A 25 20.19 -1.11 -16.42
N ALA A 26 19.08 -0.37 -16.29
CA ALA A 26 18.93 1.03 -16.62
C ALA A 26 18.13 1.74 -15.50
N GLU A 27 17.03 2.41 -15.83
CA GLU A 27 16.24 3.20 -14.89
C GLU A 27 15.30 2.35 -14.03
N ALA A 28 14.73 1.28 -14.59
CA ALA A 28 13.72 0.47 -13.94
C ALA A 28 13.81 -1.01 -14.36
N VAL A 29 13.28 -1.89 -13.51
CA VAL A 29 12.99 -3.29 -13.85
C VAL A 29 11.59 -3.34 -14.45
N ILE A 30 11.49 -3.77 -15.72
CA ILE A 30 10.23 -3.82 -16.46
C ILE A 30 9.86 -5.26 -16.74
N VAL A 31 8.74 -5.73 -16.17
CA VAL A 31 8.24 -7.10 -16.35
C VAL A 31 6.85 -7.06 -16.99
N LYS A 32 6.73 -7.50 -18.24
CA LYS A 32 5.44 -7.53 -18.96
C LYS A 32 4.48 -8.55 -18.36
N GLY A 33 5.02 -9.61 -17.77
CA GLY A 33 4.28 -10.62 -17.03
C GLY A 33 4.19 -10.33 -15.54
N ARG A 34 4.32 -11.39 -14.76
CA ARG A 34 4.21 -11.39 -13.30
C ARG A 34 5.59 -11.40 -12.67
N VAL A 35 5.75 -10.64 -11.59
CA VAL A 35 6.83 -10.86 -10.63
C VAL A 35 6.33 -11.81 -9.56
N VAL A 36 7.06 -12.90 -9.33
CA VAL A 36 6.75 -13.89 -8.28
C VAL A 36 7.94 -14.04 -7.36
N CYS A 37 7.76 -13.67 -6.09
CA CYS A 37 8.74 -13.86 -5.03
C CYS A 37 8.29 -14.96 -4.07
N ARG A 38 9.19 -15.91 -3.80
CA ARG A 38 9.05 -16.92 -2.75
C ARG A 38 10.05 -16.61 -1.65
N GLY A 39 9.61 -16.01 -0.56
CA GLY A 39 10.53 -15.41 0.41
C GLY A 39 10.76 -13.93 0.16
N ASP A 40 11.80 -13.40 0.79
CA ASP A 40 12.15 -11.98 0.75
C ASP A 40 12.75 -11.59 -0.61
N CYS A 41 12.37 -10.43 -1.13
CA CYS A 41 12.91 -9.86 -2.36
C CYS A 41 13.17 -8.36 -2.21
N THR A 42 14.27 -7.89 -2.78
CA THR A 42 14.59 -6.45 -2.86
C THR A 42 14.78 -6.03 -4.31
N PHE A 43 14.12 -4.95 -4.71
CA PHE A 43 14.34 -4.25 -5.96
C PHE A 43 15.06 -2.93 -5.67
N ASN A 44 16.32 -2.81 -6.10
CA ASN A 44 17.13 -1.60 -5.92
C ASN A 44 16.84 -0.57 -7.03
N GLY A 45 15.61 -0.11 -7.12
CA GLY A 45 15.14 0.87 -8.10
C GLY A 45 13.66 0.68 -8.43
N ASP A 46 13.20 1.37 -9.47
CA ASP A 46 11.79 1.33 -9.89
C ASP A 46 11.41 -0.06 -10.43
N LEU A 47 10.19 -0.49 -10.12
CA LEU A 47 9.61 -1.74 -10.60
C LEU A 47 8.28 -1.48 -11.32
N VAL A 48 8.21 -1.92 -12.58
CA VAL A 48 7.00 -1.92 -13.38
C VAL A 48 6.62 -3.35 -13.71
N ALA A 49 5.42 -3.78 -13.31
CA ALA A 49 4.93 -5.13 -13.59
C ALA A 49 3.44 -5.14 -13.94
N ARG A 50 2.97 -6.20 -14.60
CA ARG A 50 1.52 -6.39 -14.75
C ARG A 50 0.89 -6.87 -13.44
N MET A 51 1.54 -7.82 -12.77
CA MET A 51 1.15 -8.31 -11.45
C MET A 51 2.38 -8.56 -10.60
N VAL A 52 2.23 -8.44 -9.28
CA VAL A 52 3.24 -8.82 -8.29
C VAL A 52 2.62 -9.80 -7.31
N ARG A 53 3.31 -10.92 -7.06
CA ARG A 53 2.89 -11.94 -6.10
C ARG A 53 4.05 -12.32 -5.21
N VAL A 54 3.87 -12.14 -3.92
CA VAL A 54 4.85 -12.51 -2.91
C VAL A 54 4.21 -13.48 -1.94
N LYS A 55 4.96 -14.51 -1.55
CA LYS A 55 4.50 -15.53 -0.61
C LYS A 55 5.64 -15.83 0.36
N ASP A 56 5.32 -15.87 1.65
CA ASP A 56 6.25 -16.26 2.72
C ASP A 56 7.45 -15.32 2.86
N GLY A 57 7.24 -14.01 2.67
CA GLY A 57 8.30 -13.02 2.76
C GLY A 57 7.85 -11.62 2.36
N ASN A 58 8.77 -10.67 2.50
CA ASN A 58 8.57 -9.26 2.21
C ASN A 58 9.07 -8.90 0.81
N ILE A 59 8.51 -7.85 0.25
CA ILE A 59 9.05 -7.19 -0.92
C ILE A 59 9.41 -5.75 -0.56
N GLU A 60 10.65 -5.37 -0.88
CA GLU A 60 11.15 -4.02 -0.76
C GLU A 60 11.44 -3.46 -2.16
N VAL A 61 10.94 -2.26 -2.45
CA VAL A 61 11.20 -1.53 -3.69
C VAL A 61 11.80 -0.17 -3.32
N LYS A 62 13.09 0.00 -3.61
CA LYS A 62 13.86 1.24 -3.34
C LYS A 62 13.66 2.26 -4.45
N GLY A 63 12.40 2.53 -4.78
CA GLY A 63 11.96 3.34 -5.90
C GLY A 63 10.44 3.32 -5.98
N ASN A 64 9.91 3.65 -7.15
CA ASN A 64 8.48 3.61 -7.42
C ASN A 64 8.03 2.19 -7.80
N LEU A 65 6.79 1.86 -7.47
CA LEU A 65 6.17 0.59 -7.82
C LEU A 65 4.89 0.81 -8.62
N THR A 66 4.91 0.41 -9.90
CA THR A 66 3.75 0.46 -10.78
C THR A 66 3.28 -0.96 -11.12
N VAL A 67 2.04 -1.29 -10.76
CA VAL A 67 1.43 -2.61 -11.02
C VAL A 67 0.11 -2.46 -11.78
N ALA A 68 0.09 -2.84 -13.05
CA ALA A 68 -1.06 -2.57 -13.92
C ALA A 68 -2.38 -3.23 -13.47
N GLU A 69 -2.31 -4.35 -12.73
CA GLU A 69 -3.46 -5.11 -12.24
C GLU A 69 -3.39 -5.30 -10.72
N SER A 70 -2.86 -6.42 -10.26
CA SER A 70 -2.92 -6.83 -8.85
C SER A 70 -1.54 -6.98 -8.22
N LEU A 71 -1.38 -6.40 -7.04
CA LEU A 71 -0.26 -6.60 -6.13
C LEU A 71 -0.76 -7.42 -4.94
N ARG A 72 -0.19 -8.61 -4.71
CA ARG A 72 -0.56 -9.47 -3.58
C ARG A 72 0.67 -9.95 -2.81
N VAL A 73 0.71 -9.67 -1.51
CA VAL A 73 1.73 -10.15 -0.58
C VAL A 73 1.06 -11.01 0.49
N ARG A 74 1.36 -12.30 0.52
CA ARG A 74 0.83 -13.24 1.52
C ARG A 74 1.89 -13.64 2.53
N ARG A 75 1.54 -13.56 3.82
CA ARG A 75 2.45 -13.78 4.96
C ARG A 75 3.73 -12.95 4.81
N GLY A 76 3.54 -11.64 4.71
CA GLY A 76 4.62 -10.66 4.62
C GLY A 76 4.11 -9.25 4.34
N GLY A 77 5.06 -8.32 4.22
CA GLY A 77 4.82 -6.90 3.95
C GLY A 77 5.36 -6.39 2.61
N LEU A 78 4.92 -5.19 2.27
CA LEU A 78 5.39 -4.40 1.14
C LEU A 78 5.95 -3.08 1.67
N TYR A 79 7.19 -2.78 1.27
CA TYR A 79 7.91 -1.55 1.60
C TYR A 79 8.32 -0.85 0.31
N VAL A 80 7.91 0.41 0.15
CA VAL A 80 8.20 1.20 -1.06
C VAL A 80 8.73 2.58 -0.65
N ASP A 81 9.92 2.93 -1.12
CA ASP A 81 10.54 4.22 -0.83
C ASP A 81 9.92 5.37 -1.65
N GLY A 82 9.39 5.06 -2.83
CA GLY A 82 8.73 6.01 -3.72
C GLY A 82 7.20 5.94 -3.64
N ASP A 83 6.58 6.16 -4.80
CA ASP A 83 5.14 6.10 -4.98
C ASP A 83 4.67 4.68 -5.38
N VAL A 84 3.40 4.37 -5.09
CA VAL A 84 2.72 3.15 -5.55
C VAL A 84 1.53 3.50 -6.44
N GLU A 85 1.51 2.93 -7.63
CA GLU A 85 0.35 2.95 -8.53
C GLU A 85 -0.09 1.51 -8.82
N ALA A 86 -1.32 1.15 -8.44
CA ALA A 86 -1.86 -0.18 -8.72
C ALA A 86 -3.39 -0.19 -8.77
N LYS A 87 -4.04 -1.20 -9.37
CA LYS A 87 -5.51 -1.29 -9.25
C LYS A 87 -5.92 -1.90 -7.93
N PHE A 88 -5.35 -3.05 -7.60
CA PHE A 88 -5.70 -3.83 -6.40
C PHE A 88 -4.45 -4.16 -5.60
N VAL A 89 -4.45 -3.81 -4.32
CA VAL A 89 -3.38 -4.10 -3.38
C VAL A 89 -3.91 -4.94 -2.23
N GLU A 90 -3.34 -6.13 -2.02
CA GLU A 90 -3.65 -7.02 -0.89
C GLU A 90 -2.36 -7.41 -0.18
N VAL A 91 -2.23 -7.04 1.10
CA VAL A 91 -1.04 -7.30 1.91
C VAL A 91 -1.47 -7.85 3.26
N ASP A 92 -1.02 -9.06 3.61
CA ASP A 92 -1.46 -9.71 4.86
C ASP A 92 -0.98 -8.94 6.11
N GLU A 93 0.24 -8.39 6.09
CA GLU A 93 0.87 -7.82 7.28
C GLU A 93 0.99 -6.30 7.22
N ARG A 94 2.04 -5.77 6.58
CA ARG A 94 2.34 -4.33 6.59
C ARG A 94 2.53 -3.78 5.18
N LEU A 95 1.86 -2.67 4.90
CA LEU A 95 2.09 -1.82 3.75
C LEU A 95 2.70 -0.50 4.22
N GLU A 96 3.92 -0.21 3.81
CA GLU A 96 4.62 1.02 4.15
C GLU A 96 5.15 1.69 2.89
N ILE A 97 4.73 2.94 2.68
CA ILE A 97 5.02 3.72 1.48
C ILE A 97 5.52 5.07 1.94
N SER A 98 6.75 5.44 1.61
CA SER A 98 7.30 6.74 2.01
C SER A 98 6.69 7.89 1.18
N GLY A 99 6.32 7.62 -0.07
CA GLY A 99 5.63 8.55 -0.95
C GLY A 99 4.10 8.50 -0.83
N SER A 100 3.46 8.56 -1.99
CA SER A 100 2.02 8.50 -2.19
C SER A 100 1.57 7.15 -2.73
N PHE A 101 0.31 6.80 -2.52
CA PHE A 101 -0.31 5.66 -3.20
C PHE A 101 -1.60 6.05 -3.89
N SER A 102 -1.77 5.58 -5.12
CA SER A 102 -2.98 5.72 -5.92
C SER A 102 -3.45 4.34 -6.34
N VAL A 103 -4.60 3.91 -5.79
CA VAL A 103 -5.15 2.58 -6.06
C VAL A 103 -6.65 2.56 -6.14
N LEU A 104 -7.27 1.58 -6.79
CA LEU A 104 -8.72 1.45 -6.70
C LEU A 104 -9.11 0.86 -5.34
N GLU A 105 -8.47 -0.24 -4.95
CA GLU A 105 -8.75 -0.91 -3.68
C GLU A 105 -7.48 -1.36 -2.96
N ALA A 106 -7.40 -1.08 -1.66
CA ALA A 106 -6.36 -1.58 -0.77
C ALA A 106 -6.98 -2.41 0.38
N SER A 107 -6.47 -3.62 0.57
CA SER A 107 -6.77 -4.47 1.72
C SER A 107 -5.49 -4.85 2.45
N VAL A 108 -5.36 -4.45 3.70
CA VAL A 108 -4.16 -4.70 4.52
C VAL A 108 -4.55 -5.35 5.84
N GLY A 109 -4.03 -6.52 6.15
CA GLY A 109 -4.42 -7.24 7.37
C GLY A 109 -3.90 -6.55 8.65
N GLY A 110 -2.64 -6.12 8.66
CA GLY A 110 -2.01 -5.45 9.81
C GLY A 110 -2.06 -3.94 9.73
N SER A 111 -1.07 -3.29 9.11
CA SER A 111 -0.92 -1.83 9.12
C SER A 111 -0.62 -1.23 7.76
N LEU A 112 -1.26 -0.11 7.46
CA LEU A 112 -1.01 0.70 6.26
C LEU A 112 -0.47 2.08 6.69
N ARG A 113 0.74 2.41 6.23
CA ARG A 113 1.42 3.69 6.43
C ARG A 113 1.76 4.31 5.09
N ALA A 114 1.34 5.55 4.86
CA ALA A 114 1.69 6.30 3.65
C ALA A 114 1.71 7.81 3.91
N GLY A 115 2.45 8.58 3.12
CA GLY A 115 2.36 10.04 3.16
C GLY A 115 0.98 10.51 2.68
N LYS A 116 0.66 10.20 1.43
CA LYS A 116 -0.62 10.57 0.80
C LYS A 116 -1.32 9.36 0.16
N GLY A 117 -2.65 9.36 0.18
CA GLY A 117 -3.47 8.30 -0.39
C GLY A 117 -4.63 8.80 -1.23
N ASP A 118 -4.83 8.17 -2.38
CA ASP A 118 -6.05 8.26 -3.19
C ASP A 118 -6.55 6.84 -3.50
N ALA A 119 -7.76 6.51 -3.04
CA ALA A 119 -8.38 5.22 -3.37
C ALA A 119 -9.90 5.22 -3.35
N GLU A 120 -10.57 4.31 -4.07
CA GLU A 120 -12.01 4.15 -3.85
C GLU A 120 -12.29 3.49 -2.50
N ARG A 121 -11.56 2.42 -2.18
CA ARG A 121 -11.83 1.60 -0.99
C ARG A 121 -10.57 1.16 -0.28
N ILE A 122 -10.57 1.37 1.04
CA ILE A 122 -9.50 0.96 1.93
C ILE A 122 -10.07 0.11 3.07
N ALA A 123 -9.51 -1.08 3.27
CA ALA A 123 -9.82 -1.96 4.38
C ALA A 123 -8.52 -2.33 5.12
N VAL A 124 -8.37 -1.89 6.37
CA VAL A 124 -7.20 -2.20 7.21
C VAL A 124 -7.64 -2.92 8.47
N GLY A 125 -7.06 -4.08 8.76
CA GLY A 125 -7.43 -4.85 9.97
C GLY A 125 -6.93 -4.20 11.26
N GLY A 126 -5.68 -3.73 11.27
CA GLY A 126 -5.06 -3.09 12.43
C GLY A 126 -5.05 -1.56 12.35
N VAL A 127 -3.96 -0.99 11.83
CA VAL A 127 -3.66 0.44 11.95
C VAL A 127 -3.54 1.12 10.58
N LEU A 128 -4.29 2.19 10.37
CA LEU A 128 -4.12 3.10 9.23
C LEU A 128 -3.50 4.39 9.74
N GLU A 129 -2.35 4.77 9.17
CA GLU A 129 -1.68 6.02 9.48
C GLU A 129 -1.27 6.75 8.20
N MET A 130 -1.79 7.97 8.02
CA MET A 130 -1.51 8.78 6.83
C MET A 130 -1.47 10.27 7.13
N GLU A 131 -0.76 11.05 6.33
CA GLU A 131 -0.88 12.51 6.42
C GLU A 131 -2.15 13.00 5.72
N GLU A 132 -2.35 12.59 4.47
CA GLU A 132 -3.52 12.99 3.67
C GLU A 132 -4.15 11.77 3.02
N LEU A 133 -5.46 11.59 3.19
CA LEU A 133 -6.20 10.50 2.55
C LEU A 133 -7.47 11.02 1.90
N LYS A 134 -7.65 10.68 0.62
CA LYS A 134 -8.91 10.79 -0.10
C LYS A 134 -9.42 9.41 -0.47
N ALA A 135 -10.63 9.04 -0.01
CA ALA A 135 -11.24 7.78 -0.44
C ALA A 135 -12.75 7.69 -0.29
N ASP A 136 -13.46 6.96 -1.14
CA ASP A 136 -14.92 6.81 -0.98
C ASP A 136 -15.24 6.08 0.33
N LYS A 137 -14.59 4.93 0.58
CA LYS A 137 -14.84 4.14 1.80
C LYS A 137 -13.55 3.75 2.51
N VAL A 138 -13.53 4.01 3.81
CA VAL A 138 -12.43 3.62 4.70
C VAL A 138 -12.99 2.76 5.83
N SER A 139 -12.45 1.56 5.99
CA SER A 139 -12.78 0.64 7.08
C SER A 139 -11.51 0.23 7.81
N VAL A 140 -11.42 0.54 9.09
CA VAL A 140 -10.27 0.20 9.94
C VAL A 140 -10.73 -0.60 11.15
N GLY A 141 -10.19 -1.79 11.36
CA GLY A 141 -10.56 -2.64 12.50
C GLY A 141 -10.02 -2.10 13.83
N GLY A 142 -8.76 -1.67 13.86
CA GLY A 142 -8.11 -1.10 15.04
C GLY A 142 -8.17 0.42 15.07
N SER A 143 -7.07 1.08 14.69
CA SER A 143 -6.87 2.51 14.89
C SER A 143 -6.61 3.26 13.59
N LEU A 144 -7.26 4.41 13.42
CA LEU A 144 -7.02 5.34 12.34
C LEU A 144 -6.35 6.60 12.88
N SER A 145 -5.23 7.01 12.28
CA SER A 145 -4.58 8.30 12.54
C SER A 145 -4.39 9.00 11.20
N CYS A 146 -5.02 10.17 11.02
CA CYS A 146 -4.90 10.91 9.77
C CYS A 146 -4.91 12.42 9.98
N LYS A 147 -3.95 13.15 9.40
CA LYS A 147 -3.92 14.62 9.54
C LYS A 147 -5.05 15.28 8.73
N ARG A 148 -5.31 14.82 7.49
CA ARG A 148 -6.46 15.27 6.69
C ARG A 148 -7.13 14.10 6.00
N LEU A 149 -8.40 13.87 6.31
CA LEU A 149 -9.20 12.79 5.74
C LEU A 149 -10.41 13.34 4.96
N GLU A 150 -10.49 13.04 3.68
CA GLU A 150 -11.67 13.29 2.84
C GLU A 150 -12.24 11.94 2.40
N ALA A 151 -13.47 11.63 2.81
CA ALA A 151 -14.09 10.37 2.44
C ALA A 151 -15.61 10.42 2.35
N ASP A 152 -16.25 9.46 1.68
CA ASP A 152 -17.70 9.38 1.78
C ASP A 152 -18.11 8.78 3.12
N ARG A 153 -17.56 7.59 3.43
CA ARG A 153 -17.90 6.84 4.64
C ARG A 153 -16.66 6.30 5.31
N VAL A 154 -16.58 6.52 6.63
CA VAL A 154 -15.51 6.00 7.47
C VAL A 154 -16.07 5.14 8.59
N SER A 155 -15.47 3.97 8.82
CA SER A 155 -15.79 3.06 9.92
C SER A 155 -14.51 2.65 10.63
N VAL A 156 -14.40 2.93 11.92
CA VAL A 156 -13.25 2.57 12.75
C VAL A 156 -13.72 1.76 13.96
N GLY A 157 -13.15 0.58 14.17
CA GLY A 157 -13.55 -0.30 15.28
C GLY A 157 -13.04 0.20 16.64
N GLY A 158 -11.79 0.66 16.70
CA GLY A 158 -11.15 1.18 17.90
C GLY A 158 -11.13 2.71 17.94
N THR A 159 -9.95 3.29 17.80
CA THR A 159 -9.70 4.73 17.99
C THR A 159 -9.47 5.44 16.66
N ALA A 160 -10.10 6.59 16.48
CA ALA A 160 -9.84 7.48 15.35
C ALA A 160 -9.24 8.79 15.89
N HIS A 161 -8.05 9.15 15.42
CA HIS A 161 -7.40 10.42 15.69
C HIS A 161 -7.30 11.19 14.37
N LEU A 162 -7.93 12.36 14.30
CA LEU A 162 -8.04 13.17 13.09
C LEU A 162 -7.53 14.59 13.34
N GLY A 163 -6.71 15.11 12.42
CA GLY A 163 -6.47 16.55 12.34
C GLY A 163 -7.71 17.25 11.77
N GLU A 164 -8.00 17.01 10.50
CA GLU A 164 -9.15 17.54 9.77
C GLU A 164 -9.91 16.39 9.08
N GLY A 165 -11.24 16.51 9.00
CA GLY A 165 -12.08 15.48 8.38
C GLY A 165 -13.23 16.05 7.54
N ARG A 166 -13.47 15.48 6.36
CA ARG A 166 -14.62 15.78 5.50
C ARG A 166 -15.32 14.49 5.11
N PHE A 167 -16.60 14.37 5.47
CA PHE A 167 -17.39 13.15 5.29
C PHE A 167 -18.72 13.40 4.57
N SER A 168 -18.90 12.87 3.35
CA SER A 168 -20.18 13.07 2.61
C SER A 168 -21.34 12.26 3.21
N THR A 169 -21.07 11.04 3.70
CA THR A 169 -22.09 10.20 4.36
C THR A 169 -21.95 10.22 5.87
N GLY A 170 -20.71 10.15 6.37
CA GLY A 170 -20.41 10.24 7.80
C GLY A 170 -19.33 9.28 8.28
N ILE A 171 -19.05 9.38 9.58
CA ILE A 171 -18.02 8.60 10.29
C ILE A 171 -18.66 7.82 11.44
N SER A 172 -18.23 6.57 11.64
CA SER A 172 -18.62 5.71 12.76
C SER A 172 -17.38 5.20 13.47
N VAL A 173 -17.29 5.41 14.79
CA VAL A 173 -16.15 4.98 15.61
C VAL A 173 -16.69 4.16 16.79
N GLY A 174 -16.20 2.93 16.94
CA GLY A 174 -16.63 2.03 18.01
C GLY A 174 -16.03 2.37 19.37
N GLY A 175 -14.84 2.96 19.41
CA GLY A 175 -14.15 3.42 20.60
C GLY A 175 -14.11 4.95 20.69
N THR A 176 -12.89 5.50 20.71
CA THR A 176 -12.65 6.94 20.93
C THR A 176 -12.45 7.68 19.61
N LEU A 177 -13.12 8.81 19.44
CA LEU A 177 -12.85 9.77 18.37
C LEU A 177 -12.19 11.02 18.97
N GLU A 178 -10.97 11.30 18.54
CA GLU A 178 -10.23 12.51 18.86
C GLU A 178 -10.05 13.35 17.59
N VAL A 179 -10.37 14.63 17.69
CA VAL A 179 -10.28 15.57 16.57
C VAL A 179 -9.61 16.83 17.06
N GLU A 180 -8.50 17.22 16.43
CA GLU A 180 -7.76 18.44 16.79
C GLU A 180 -8.25 19.68 16.02
N GLY A 181 -8.70 19.48 14.78
CA GLY A 181 -9.14 20.52 13.87
C GLY A 181 -10.62 20.42 13.52
N LEU A 182 -10.95 20.76 12.28
CA LEU A 182 -12.33 20.91 11.83
C LEU A 182 -12.85 19.61 11.18
N VAL A 183 -14.07 19.21 11.54
CA VAL A 183 -14.78 18.10 10.91
C VAL A 183 -16.07 18.59 10.27
N GLU A 184 -16.18 18.37 8.96
CA GLU A 184 -17.37 18.66 8.17
C GLU A 184 -18.04 17.34 7.79
N SER A 185 -19.35 17.27 7.98
CA SER A 185 -20.15 16.22 7.36
C SER A 185 -21.37 16.85 6.71
N GLY A 186 -21.54 16.61 5.41
CA GLY A 186 -22.55 17.25 4.58
C GLY A 186 -23.30 16.22 3.75
N LYS A 187 -24.62 16.24 3.85
CA LYS A 187 -25.54 15.44 3.00
C LYS A 187 -25.58 15.94 1.57
#